data_AF-A0A442BSW8-F1
#
_entry.id   AF-A0A442BSW8-F1
#
_cell.length_a   1.000
_cell.length_b   1.000
_cell.length_c   1.000
_cell.angle_alpha   90.00
_cell.angle_beta   90.00
_cell.angle_gamma   90.00
#
_symmetry.space_group_name_H-M   'P 1'
#
loop_
_entity.id
_entity.type
_entity.pdbx_description
1 polymer ?
#
loop_
_entity_poly.entity_id
_entity_poly.type
_entity_poly.pdbx_seq_one_letter_code
_entity_poly.pdbx_strand_id
1 'polypeptide(L)' 'MSERRFFIFGAGYSGKAFARANAQHAPIFGTTRA' A
#
# COMPACT_ATOMS: atom_id res chain seq x y z
N MET A 1 -8.37 -18.72 5.80
CA MET A 1 -7.94 -17.40 6.32
C MET A 1 -7.97 -16.41 5.17
N SER A 2 -8.66 -15.28 5.33
CA SER A 2 -8.68 -14.25 4.28
C SER A 2 -7.36 -13.49 4.30
N GLU A 3 -6.60 -13.56 3.20
CA GLU A 3 -5.35 -12.82 3.04
C GLU A 3 -5.65 -11.33 2.90
N ARG A 4 -5.04 -10.51 3.75
CA ARG A 4 -5.31 -9.07 3.82
C ARG A 4 -4.58 -8.38 2.66
N ARG A 5 -5.30 -7.61 1.85
CA ARG A 5 -4.76 -6.87 0.70
C ARG A 5 -5.18 -5.41 0.79
N PHE A 6 -4.31 -4.50 0.37
CA PHE A 6 -4.55 -3.06 0.44
C PHE A 6 -4.53 -2.42 -0.95
N PHE A 7 -5.41 -1.45 -1.16
CA PHE A 7 -5.43 -0.62 -2.36
C PHE A 7 -5.46 0.86 -1.94
N ILE A 8 -4.47 1.65 -2.39
CA ILE A 8 -4.29 3.04 -1.96
C ILE A 8 -4.44 3.99 -3.14
N PHE A 9 -5.40 4.91 -3.07
CA PHE A 9 -5.53 6.01 -4.02
C PHE A 9 -4.63 7.18 -3.61
N GLY A 10 -3.88 7.74 -4.55
CA GLY A 10 -2.95 8.84 -4.25
C GLY A 10 -1.74 8.36 -3.44
N ALA A 11 -1.20 7.19 -3.77
CA ALA A 11 -0.04 6.55 -3.17
C ALA A 11 1.30 7.26 -3.49
N GLY A 12 1.33 8.59 -3.36
CA GLY A 12 2.53 9.41 -3.46
C GLY A 12 3.47 9.15 -2.27
N TYR A 13 3.90 10.21 -1.60
CA TYR A 13 4.81 10.04 -0.45
C TYR A 13 4.21 9.15 0.65
N SER A 14 2.97 9.44 1.08
CA SER A 14 2.32 8.71 2.17
C SER A 14 2.06 7.24 1.84
N GLY A 15 1.69 6.92 0.59
CA GLY A 15 1.51 5.52 0.16
C GLY A 15 2.80 4.71 0.18
N LYS A 16 3.92 5.33 -0.22
CA LYS A 16 5.25 4.70 -0.13
C LYS A 16 5.68 4.49 1.32
N ALA A 17 5.45 5.48 2.19
CA ALA A 17 5.74 5.36 3.62
C ALA A 17 4.94 4.23 4.27
N PHE A 18 3.65 4.13 3.96
CA PHE A 18 2.80 3.02 4.40
C PHE A 18 3.32 1.67 3.91
N ALA A 19 3.70 1.56 2.64
CA ALA A 19 4.24 0.32 2.08
C ALA A 19 5.56 -0.10 2.76
N ARG A 20 6.40 0.84 3.18
CA ARG A 20 7.62 0.57 3.95
C ARG A 20 7.34 0.09 5.37
N ALA A 21 6.27 0.58 6.00
CA ALA A 21 5.86 0.17 7.33
C ALA A 21 5.09 -1.17 7.37
N ASN A 22 4.76 -1.75 6.20
CA ASN A 22 4.03 -3.01 6.10
C ASN A 22 4.89 -4.22 6.49
N ALA A 23 5.06 -4.44 7.80
CA ALA A 23 5.83 -5.55 8.36
C ALA A 23 5.22 -6.93 8.04
N GLN A 24 3.93 -6.98 7.72
CA GLN A 24 3.21 -8.21 7.41
C GLN A 24 3.33 -8.62 5.94
N HIS A 25 4.08 -7.85 5.12
CA HIS A 25 4.28 -8.09 3.69
C HIS A 25 2.98 -8.35 2.91
N ALA A 26 1.86 -7.81 3.40
CA ALA A 26 0.57 -7.90 2.74
C ALA A 26 0.66 -7.27 1.34
N PRO A 27 0.01 -7.84 0.30
CA PRO A 27 -0.03 -7.23 -1.01
C PRO A 27 -0.62 -5.81 -0.97
N ILE A 28 0.13 -4.83 -1.48
CA ILE A 28 -0.29 -3.42 -1.59
C ILE A 28 -0.24 -3.00 -3.06
N PHE A 29 -1.37 -2.50 -3.56
CA PHE A 29 -1.47 -1.83 -4.85
C PHE A 29 -1.77 -0.35 -4.61
N GLY A 30 -1.34 0.53 -5.51
CA GLY A 30 -1.68 1.94 -5.37
C GLY A 30 -1.56 2.72 -6.67
N THR A 31 -2.34 3.78 -6.77
CA THR A 31 -2.31 4.72 -7.89
C THR A 31 -1.66 6.02 -7.45
N THR A 32 -0.90 6.66 -8.34
CA THR A 32 -0.37 8.01 -8.12
C THR A 32 -0.95 8.96 -9.15
N ARG A 33 -1.08 10.24 -8.80
CA ARG A 33 -1.29 11.30 -9.78
C ARG A 33 0.08 11.63 -10.40
N ALA A 34 0.56 10.77 -11.29
CA ALA A 34 1.66 11.08 -12.21
C ALA A 34 1.06 11.56 -13.52
#